data_AF-A0A0Q6NDE6-F1
#
_entry.id   AF-A0A0Q6NDE6-F1
#
_cell.length_a   1.000
_cell.length_b   1.000
_cell.length_c   1.000
_cell.angle_alpha   90.00
_cell.angle_beta   90.00
_cell.angle_gamma   90.00
#
_symmetry.space_group_name_H-M   'P 1'
#
loop_
_entity.id
_entity.type
_entity.pdbx_description
1 polymer ?
#
loop_
_entity_poly.entity_id
_entity_poly.type
_entity_poly.pdbx_seq_one_letter_code
_entity_poly.pdbx_strand_id
1 'polypeptide(L)'
;MVLDKRAQDFVDEHSVPGNRFEDQWHGIEWLICRKPEKGLPRHPQEPSKFLLLVVTGYDLAGTKEVWVLYSYDDSDVVVHAVTFAPNKPETDE
;
A
#
# COMPACT_ATOMS: atom_id res chain seq x y z
N MET A 1 -12.87 4.74 2.75
CA MET A 1 -11.85 4.18 1.84
C MET A 1 -12.54 3.18 0.93
N VAL A 2 -12.17 3.19 -0.35
CA VAL A 2 -12.67 2.26 -1.36
C VAL A 2 -11.48 1.56 -1.99
N LEU A 3 -11.57 0.25 -2.18
CA LEU A 3 -10.57 -0.54 -2.90
C LEU A 3 -11.07 -0.78 -4.32
N ASP A 4 -10.27 -0.40 -5.32
CA ASP A 4 -10.48 -0.91 -6.67
C ASP A 4 -10.31 -2.42 -6.67
N LYS A 5 -10.96 -3.10 -7.62
CA LYS A 5 -10.96 -4.57 -7.70
C LYS A 5 -9.55 -5.18 -7.60
N ARG A 6 -8.56 -4.60 -8.28
CA ARG A 6 -7.17 -5.08 -8.24
C ARG A 6 -6.56 -5.00 -6.84
N ALA A 7 -6.82 -3.93 -6.11
CA ALA A 7 -6.34 -3.76 -4.75
C ALA A 7 -7.06 -4.71 -3.79
N GLN A 8 -8.39 -4.85 -3.95
CA GLN A 8 -9.19 -5.79 -3.17
C GLN A 8 -8.70 -7.22 -3.33
N ASP A 9 -8.53 -7.68 -4.59
CA ASP A 9 -8.08 -9.05 -4.89
C ASP A 9 -6.70 -9.32 -4.23
N PHE A 10 -5.77 -8.35 -4.23
CA PHE A 10 -4.47 -8.50 -3.56
C PHE A 10 -4.59 -8.56 -2.04
N VAL A 11 -5.41 -7.70 -1.43
CA VAL A 11 -5.62 -7.68 0.03
C VAL A 11 -6.23 -8.99 0.51
N ASP A 12 -7.21 -9.51 -0.22
CA ASP A 12 -7.89 -10.77 0.11
C ASP A 12 -6.96 -11.97 -0.01
N GLU A 13 -6.12 -12.01 -1.06
CA GLU A 13 -5.12 -13.07 -1.26
C GLU A 13 -4.09 -13.15 -0.12
N HIS A 14 -3.73 -12.01 0.48
CA HIS A 14 -2.63 -11.92 1.42
C HIS A 14 -3.05 -11.81 2.90
N SER A 15 -4.33 -11.51 3.16
CA SER A 15 -4.94 -11.54 4.50
C SER A 15 -5.29 -12.97 4.92
N VAL A 16 -4.26 -13.82 5.00
CA VAL A 16 -4.38 -15.24 5.37
C VAL A 16 -3.81 -15.50 6.76
N PRO A 17 -4.35 -16.47 7.52
CA PRO A 17 -3.84 -16.83 8.84
C PRO A 17 -2.35 -17.15 8.82
N GLY A 18 -1.59 -16.57 9.74
CA GLY A 18 -0.14 -16.75 9.85
C GLY A 18 0.71 -15.77 9.04
N ASN A 19 0.10 -14.91 8.23
CA ASN A 19 0.77 -13.78 7.60
C ASN A 19 0.58 -12.49 8.42
N ARG A 20 1.63 -11.68 8.56
CA ARG A 20 1.58 -10.37 9.23
C ARG A 20 0.98 -9.25 8.37
N PHE A 21 0.66 -9.56 7.12
CA PHE A 21 0.12 -8.59 6.18
C PHE A 21 -1.19 -7.95 6.67
N GLU A 22 -2.11 -8.70 7.27
CA GLU A 22 -3.40 -8.16 7.73
C GLU A 22 -3.20 -7.06 8.80
N ASP A 23 -2.35 -7.31 9.80
CA ASP A 23 -1.98 -6.32 10.83
C ASP A 23 -1.35 -5.08 10.19
N GLN A 24 -0.44 -5.28 9.24
CA GLN A 24 0.24 -4.20 8.52
C GLN A 24 -0.76 -3.38 7.67
N TRP A 25 -1.71 -4.07 7.02
CA TRP A 25 -2.73 -3.47 6.17
C TRP A 25 -3.70 -2.60 6.97
N HIS A 26 -4.17 -3.06 8.14
CA HIS A 26 -4.99 -2.22 9.01
C HIS A 26 -4.26 -0.94 9.45
N GLY A 27 -2.96 -1.03 9.72
CA GLY A 27 -2.15 0.16 10.03
C GLY A 27 -2.03 1.12 8.85
N ILE A 28 -1.88 0.59 7.63
CA ILE A 28 -1.86 1.35 6.39
C ILE A 28 -3.19 2.05 6.15
N GLU A 29 -4.31 1.31 6.22
CA GLU A 29 -5.66 1.84 6.03
C GLU A 29 -5.93 3.01 6.99
N TRP A 30 -5.64 2.80 8.28
CA TRP A 30 -5.79 3.84 9.29
C TRP A 30 -4.96 5.09 8.95
N LEU A 31 -3.73 4.90 8.47
CA LEU A 31 -2.82 6.00 8.14
C LEU A 31 -3.33 6.80 6.94
N ILE A 32 -3.67 6.14 5.83
CA ILE A 32 -4.08 6.84 4.60
C ILE A 32 -5.46 7.49 4.74
N CYS A 33 -6.38 6.92 5.52
CA CYS A 33 -7.67 7.55 5.79
C CYS A 33 -7.55 8.84 6.62
N ARG A 34 -6.50 8.99 7.44
CA ARG A 34 -6.32 10.15 8.32
C ARG A 34 -5.29 11.16 7.84
N LYS A 35 -4.31 10.69 7.07
CA LYS A 35 -3.20 11.49 6.53
C LYS A 35 -2.93 11.09 5.08
N PRO A 36 -3.91 11.26 4.18
CA PRO A 36 -3.79 10.85 2.79
C PRO A 36 -2.69 11.63 2.04
N GLU A 37 -2.27 12.78 2.54
CA GLU A 37 -1.20 13.61 1.97
C GLU A 37 0.22 13.03 2.12
N LYS A 38 0.41 11.95 2.90
CA LYS A 38 1.74 11.37 3.17
C LYS A 38 2.38 10.62 2.02
N GLY A 39 1.59 10.21 1.03
CA GLY A 39 2.11 9.50 -0.13
C GLY A 39 2.94 10.40 -1.04
N LEU A 40 3.83 9.81 -1.83
CA LEU A 40 4.63 10.51 -2.82
C LEU A 40 3.81 10.73 -4.10
N PRO A 41 3.59 11.97 -4.56
CA PRO A 41 2.88 12.22 -5.80
C PRO A 41 3.59 11.59 -7.01
N ARG A 42 2.83 10.89 -7.84
CA ARG A 42 3.27 10.26 -9.10
C ARG A 42 2.69 10.96 -10.33
N HIS A 43 1.78 11.91 -10.13
CA HIS A 43 1.22 12.73 -11.19
C HIS A 43 1.52 14.22 -10.95
N PRO A 44 2.41 14.85 -11.75
CA PRO A 44 2.88 16.22 -11.49
C PRO A 44 1.79 17.28 -11.50
N GLN A 45 0.75 17.07 -12.30
CA GLN A 45 -0.33 18.05 -12.52
C GLN A 45 -1.52 17.84 -11.58
N GLU A 46 -1.62 16.66 -10.96
CA GLU A 46 -2.74 16.27 -10.10
C GLU A 46 -2.19 15.50 -8.90
N PRO A 47 -1.60 16.20 -7.92
CA PRO A 47 -0.82 15.58 -6.85
C PRO A 47 -1.65 14.68 -5.93
N SER A 48 -2.98 14.81 -5.94
CA SER A 48 -3.91 13.97 -5.16
C SER A 48 -4.41 12.72 -5.90
N LYS A 49 -4.21 12.61 -7.23
CA LYS A 49 -4.77 11.51 -8.03
C LYS A 49 -3.95 10.22 -8.07
N PHE A 50 -2.65 10.31 -7.81
CA PHE A 50 -1.79 9.13 -7.80
C PHE A 50 -0.68 9.36 -6.80
N LEU A 51 -0.89 8.94 -5.56
CA LEU A 51 0.13 8.94 -4.52
C LEU A 51 0.60 7.52 -4.27
N LEU A 52 1.92 7.39 -4.11
CA LEU A 52 2.54 6.14 -3.69
C LEU A 52 2.92 6.25 -2.21
N LEU A 53 2.28 5.47 -1.36
CA LEU A 53 2.78 5.19 -0.01
C LEU A 53 3.66 3.94 -0.06
N VAL A 54 4.86 4.04 0.49
CA VAL A 54 5.77 2.90 0.69
C VAL A 54 5.91 2.67 2.18
N VAL A 55 5.54 1.48 2.64
CA VAL A 55 5.73 1.04 4.02
C VAL A 55 6.82 -0.01 4.02
N THR A 56 7.98 0.35 4.56
CA THR A 56 9.15 -0.53 4.65
C THR A 56 8.83 -1.78 5.45
N GLY A 57 9.30 -2.93 4.94
CA GLY A 57 9.23 -4.19 5.68
C GLY A 57 10.24 -4.24 6.82
N TYR A 58 10.05 -5.21 7.71
CA TYR A 58 10.95 -5.47 8.82
C TYR A 58 11.02 -6.98 9.09
N ASP A 59 12.18 -7.57 8.77
CA ASP A 59 12.41 -9.02 8.78
C ASP A 59 12.18 -9.64 10.17
N LEU A 60 12.63 -8.97 11.23
CA LEU A 60 12.46 -9.45 12.60
C LEU A 60 10.99 -9.50 13.03
N ALA A 61 10.14 -8.65 12.44
CA ALA A 61 8.69 -8.70 12.65
C ALA A 61 7.96 -9.57 11.61
N GLY A 62 8.68 -10.13 10.62
CA GLY A 62 8.09 -10.90 9.53
C GLY A 62 7.18 -10.09 8.61
N THR A 63 7.44 -8.77 8.46
CA THR A 63 6.64 -7.88 7.61
C THR A 63 7.38 -7.59 6.30
N LYS A 64 6.66 -7.64 5.18
CA LYS A 64 7.21 -7.30 3.86
C LYS A 64 7.06 -5.81 3.60
N GLU A 65 7.86 -5.27 2.68
CA GLU A 65 7.65 -3.93 2.18
C GLU A 65 6.39 -3.89 1.31
N VAL A 66 5.47 -2.96 1.61
CA VAL A 66 4.17 -2.82 0.94
C VAL A 66 4.10 -1.47 0.23
N TRP A 67 3.69 -1.49 -1.03
CA TRP A 67 3.50 -0.31 -1.86
C TRP A 67 2.01 -0.15 -2.14
N VAL A 68 1.49 1.04 -1.89
CA VAL A 68 0.07 1.38 -2.06
C VAL A 68 -0.05 2.57 -2.99
N LEU A 69 -0.72 2.36 -4.12
CA LEU A 69 -1.09 3.42 -5.05
C LEU A 69 -2.53 3.81 -4.78
N TYR A 70 -2.76 5.09 -4.46
CA TYR A 70 -4.08 5.59 -4.11
C TYR A 70 -4.29 7.03 -4.59
N SER A 71 -5.54 7.44 -4.61
CA SER A 71 -5.97 8.82 -4.75
C SER A 71 -6.83 9.21 -3.55
N TYR A 72 -7.02 10.51 -3.36
CA TYR A 72 -7.99 11.00 -2.40
C TYR A 72 -8.60 12.33 -2.83
N ASP A 73 -9.80 12.59 -2.32
CA ASP A 73 -10.45 13.88 -2.33
C ASP A 73 -10.95 14.22 -0.92
N ASP A 74 -11.84 15.21 -0.80
CA ASP A 74 -12.37 15.67 0.49
C ASP A 74 -13.27 14.63 1.21
N SER A 75 -13.75 13.63 0.48
CA SER A 75 -14.70 12.63 0.98
C SER A 75 -14.08 11.25 1.14
N ASP A 76 -13.24 10.86 0.18
CA ASP A 76 -12.81 9.48 0.04
C ASP A 76 -11.32 9.31 -0.27
N VAL A 77 -10.81 8.15 0.11
CA VAL A 77 -9.53 7.60 -0.32
C VAL A 77 -9.83 6.39 -1.19
N VAL A 78 -9.34 6.38 -2.43
CA VAL A 78 -9.50 5.27 -3.37
C VAL A 78 -8.16 4.60 -3.58
N VAL A 79 -8.04 3.33 -3.19
CA VAL A 79 -6.82 2.54 -3.38
C VAL A 79 -6.92 1.78 -4.69
N HIS A 80 -6.02 2.11 -5.62
CA HIS A 80 -5.98 1.57 -6.98
C HIS A 80 -5.18 0.27 -7.07
N ALA A 81 -4.10 0.16 -6.30
CA ALA A 81 -3.25 -1.03 -6.28
C ALA A 81 -2.51 -1.17 -4.95
N VAL A 82 -2.33 -2.43 -4.53
CA VAL A 82 -1.44 -2.83 -3.44
C VAL A 82 -0.51 -3.90 -3.99
N THR A 83 0.76 -3.85 -3.62
CA THR A 83 1.75 -4.88 -3.98
C THR A 83 2.83 -4.95 -2.91
N PHE A 84 3.50 -6.10 -2.80
CA PHE A 84 4.81 -6.12 -2.16
C PHE A 84 5.85 -5.47 -3.08
N ALA A 85 6.93 -4.96 -2.47
CA ALA A 85 8.10 -4.54 -3.23
C ALA A 85 8.59 -5.70 -4.13
N PRO A 86 9.06 -5.40 -5.35
CA PRO A 86 9.65 -6.42 -6.21
C PRO A 86 10.85 -7.06 -5.50
N ASN A 87 11.02 -8.37 -5.67
CA ASN A 87 12.21 -9.06 -5.18
C ASN A 87 13.45 -8.33 -5.72
N LYS A 88 14.44 -8.05 -4.86
CA LYS A 88 15.74 -7.60 -5.34
C LYS A 88 16.24 -8.66 -6.33
N PRO A 89 16.76 -8.27 -7.50
CA PRO A 89 17.43 -9.23 -8.36
C PRO A 89 18.52 -9.91 -7.52
N GLU A 90 18.57 -11.24 -7.56
CA GLU A 90 19.70 -11.99 -7.00
C GLU A 90 20.96 -11.44 -7.68
N THR A 91 21.76 -10.71 -6.92
CA THR A 91 23.14 -10.44 -7.33
C THR A 91 23.85 -11.77 -7.24
N ASP A 92 24.06 -12.41 -8.40
CA ASP A 92 25.02 -13.50 -8.54
C ASP A 92 26.39 -12.99 -8.10
N GLU A 93 26.83 -13.37 -6.90
CA GLU A 93 28.22 -13.25 -6.42
C GLU A 93 28.99 -14.54 -6.70
#